data_AF-A0A3Q0T0X8-F1
#
_entry.id   AF-A0A3Q0T0X8-F1
#
_cell.length_a   1.000
_cell.length_b   1.000
_cell.length_c   1.000
_cell.angle_alpha   90.00
_cell.angle_beta   90.00
_cell.angle_gamma   90.00
#
_symmetry.space_group_name_H-M   'P 1'
#
loop_
_entity.id
_entity.type
_entity.pdbx_description
1 polymer ?
#
loop_
_entity_poly.entity_id
_entity_poly.type
_entity_poly.pdbx_seq_one_letter_code
_entity_poly.pdbx_strand_id
1 'polypeptide(L)'
;SIKINTNNINYTEAKDKLLVILFKSGSGYIIIHLIWSLHDDLKEMLDSNKDSLKLEAMKRIVAMIARGKNASDLFPAVVKNVACKNIEVKKLVYVYLVRYAEEQQDLALLSISTFQRGLKDPNQLIRASALRVLSSIRVTIIVPIMMLAIKEAASDMSPYVRKTYPTSHTPDSLAI
;
A
#
# COMPACT_ATOMS: atom_id res chain seq x y z
N SER A 1 39.32 -17.69 -18.77
CA SER A 1 38.45 -16.54 -18.48
C SER A 1 37.06 -16.82 -19.00
N ILE A 2 36.09 -17.08 -18.12
CA ILE A 2 34.69 -17.25 -18.51
C ILE A 2 33.95 -16.00 -18.03
N LYS A 3 33.45 -15.20 -18.98
CA LYS A 3 32.62 -14.01 -18.71
C LYS A 3 31.21 -14.48 -18.37
N ILE A 4 30.78 -14.24 -17.14
CA ILE A 4 29.40 -14.47 -16.70
C ILE A 4 28.56 -13.24 -17.11
N ASN A 5 27.54 -13.47 -17.94
CA ASN A 5 26.58 -12.47 -18.39
C ASN A 5 25.53 -12.25 -17.29
N THR A 6 25.36 -11.02 -16.82
CA THR A 6 24.56 -10.63 -15.64
C THR A 6 23.08 -10.36 -15.91
N ASN A 7 22.57 -10.60 -17.11
CA ASN A 7 21.29 -10.01 -17.53
C ASN A 7 20.05 -10.92 -17.43
N ASN A 8 20.05 -12.00 -16.63
CA ASN A 8 18.79 -12.72 -16.38
C ASN A 8 18.84 -13.61 -15.13
N ILE A 9 19.07 -13.02 -13.97
CA ILE A 9 18.94 -13.76 -12.71
C ILE A 9 17.47 -13.70 -12.30
N ASN A 10 16.71 -14.74 -12.60
CA ASN A 10 15.38 -14.93 -12.02
C ASN A 10 15.49 -14.84 -10.49
N TYR A 11 14.71 -13.94 -9.86
CA TYR A 11 14.75 -13.72 -8.41
C TYR A 11 14.56 -15.01 -7.61
N THR A 12 13.82 -15.99 -8.14
CA THR A 12 13.67 -17.34 -7.59
C THR A 12 14.98 -18.13 -7.57
N GLU A 13 15.77 -18.05 -8.63
CA GLU A 13 17.04 -18.77 -8.74
C GLU A 13 18.16 -18.12 -7.91
N ALA A 14 18.13 -16.78 -7.77
CA ALA A 14 18.95 -16.05 -6.80
C ALA A 14 18.60 -16.43 -5.35
N LYS A 15 17.30 -16.57 -5.04
CA LYS A 15 16.81 -16.99 -3.72
C LYS A 15 17.33 -18.39 -3.37
N ASP A 16 17.26 -19.34 -4.29
CA ASP A 16 17.76 -20.71 -4.06
C ASP A 16 19.27 -20.73 -3.81
N LYS A 17 20.03 -19.94 -4.58
CA LYS A 17 21.50 -19.83 -4.39
C LYS A 17 21.85 -19.15 -3.06
N LEU A 18 21.10 -18.12 -2.63
CA LEU A 18 21.28 -17.48 -1.32
C LEU A 18 20.88 -18.41 -0.17
N LEU A 19 19.84 -19.22 -0.36
CA LEU A 19 19.35 -20.22 0.60
C LEU A 19 20.42 -21.26 0.90
N VAL A 20 21.12 -21.75 -0.14
CA VAL A 20 22.21 -22.74 -0.03
C VAL A 20 23.43 -22.15 0.70
N ILE A 21 23.75 -20.87 0.50
CA ILE A 21 24.84 -20.18 1.22
C ILE A 21 24.49 -20.00 2.69
N LEU A 22 23.24 -19.63 2.99
CA LEU A 22 22.74 -19.47 4.37
C LEU A 22 22.56 -20.80 5.12
N PHE A 23 22.38 -21.92 4.40
CA PHE A 23 22.27 -23.28 4.96
C PHE A 23 23.48 -23.69 5.81
N LYS A 24 24.65 -23.08 5.56
CA LYS A 24 25.90 -23.39 6.29
C LYS A 24 26.03 -22.73 7.66
N SER A 25 25.18 -21.76 8.03
CA SER A 25 25.41 -20.92 9.22
C SER A 25 24.48 -21.18 10.42
N GLY A 26 23.47 -22.05 10.30
CA GLY A 26 22.68 -22.62 11.41
C GLY A 26 21.76 -21.67 12.23
N SER A 27 22.19 -20.47 12.61
CA SER A 27 21.41 -19.56 13.48
C SER A 27 20.58 -18.51 12.73
N GLY A 28 21.01 -18.05 11.55
CA GLY A 28 20.25 -17.07 10.77
C GLY A 28 19.04 -17.65 10.03
N TYR A 29 19.06 -18.96 9.73
CA TYR A 29 18.07 -19.63 8.90
C TYR A 29 16.69 -19.69 9.57
N ILE A 30 16.62 -19.98 10.87
CA ILE A 30 15.34 -20.07 11.60
C ILE A 30 14.65 -18.71 11.60
N ILE A 31 15.38 -17.62 11.89
CA ILE A 31 14.80 -16.27 11.92
C ILE A 31 14.34 -15.85 10.53
N ILE A 32 15.17 -16.09 9.51
CA ILE A 32 14.84 -15.76 8.12
C ILE A 32 13.60 -16.56 7.69
N HIS A 33 13.59 -17.89 7.86
CA HIS A 33 12.45 -18.76 7.54
C HIS A 33 11.17 -18.39 8.31
N LEU A 34 11.28 -18.00 9.58
CA LEU A 34 10.13 -17.54 10.39
C LEU A 34 9.57 -16.21 9.87
N ILE A 35 10.44 -15.30 9.41
CA ILE A 35 10.03 -14.03 8.80
C ILE A 35 9.39 -14.25 7.42
N TRP A 36 9.93 -15.14 6.59
CA TRP A 36 9.34 -15.48 5.29
C TRP A 36 7.99 -16.19 5.45
N SER A 37 7.90 -17.16 6.36
CA SER A 37 6.64 -17.87 6.65
C SER A 37 5.56 -16.96 7.23
N LEU A 38 5.94 -15.86 7.89
CA LEU A 38 5.03 -14.83 8.43
C LEU A 38 4.48 -13.87 7.35
N HIS A 39 5.02 -13.87 6.13
CA HIS A 39 4.49 -13.03 5.05
C HIS A 39 3.48 -13.78 4.17
N ASP A 40 3.61 -15.10 4.05
CA ASP A 40 2.71 -15.90 3.22
C ASP A 40 1.38 -16.23 3.91
N ASP A 41 1.36 -16.44 5.23
CA ASP A 41 0.12 -16.56 6.00
C ASP A 41 -0.72 -15.27 5.92
N LEU A 42 -0.08 -14.09 5.95
CA LEU A 42 -0.78 -12.81 5.82
C LEU A 42 -1.45 -12.65 4.45
N LYS A 43 -0.83 -13.11 3.36
CA LYS A 43 -1.46 -13.09 2.03
C LYS A 43 -2.69 -13.98 1.99
N GLU A 44 -2.58 -15.20 2.53
CA GLU A 44 -3.69 -16.14 2.60
C GLU A 44 -4.86 -15.59 3.44
N MET A 45 -4.54 -14.97 4.58
CA MET A 45 -5.53 -14.31 5.43
C MET A 45 -6.23 -13.14 4.73
N LEU A 46 -5.50 -12.38 3.90
CA LEU A 46 -6.05 -11.27 3.11
C LEU A 46 -6.93 -11.75 1.93
N ASP A 47 -6.60 -12.89 1.34
CA ASP A 47 -7.39 -13.50 0.25
C ASP A 47 -8.60 -14.31 0.78
N SER A 48 -8.66 -14.59 2.08
CA SER A 48 -9.80 -15.28 2.71
C SER A 48 -11.13 -14.52 2.56
N ASN A 49 -12.26 -15.21 2.54
CA ASN A 49 -13.59 -14.57 2.54
C ASN A 49 -14.04 -14.05 3.92
N LYS A 50 -13.27 -14.32 4.98
CA LYS A 50 -13.62 -13.93 6.35
C LYS A 50 -13.02 -12.57 6.69
N ASP A 51 -13.88 -11.58 6.93
CA ASP A 51 -13.45 -10.23 7.33
C ASP A 51 -12.63 -10.23 8.63
N SER A 52 -12.86 -11.18 9.55
CA SER A 52 -12.08 -11.32 10.78
C SER A 52 -10.61 -11.68 10.50
N LEU A 53 -10.34 -12.52 9.51
CA LEU A 53 -8.98 -12.88 9.11
C LEU A 53 -8.29 -11.72 8.39
N LYS A 54 -9.00 -11.02 7.52
CA LYS A 54 -8.49 -9.80 6.87
C LYS A 54 -8.13 -8.74 7.89
N LEU A 55 -8.99 -8.53 8.89
CA LEU A 55 -8.77 -7.56 9.95
C LEU A 55 -7.52 -7.89 10.76
N GLU A 56 -7.36 -9.15 11.15
CA GLU A 56 -6.19 -9.61 11.89
C GLU A 56 -4.91 -9.44 11.06
N ALA A 57 -4.92 -9.82 9.78
CA ALA A 57 -3.81 -9.62 8.88
C ALA A 57 -3.44 -8.14 8.75
N MET A 58 -4.42 -7.27 8.51
CA MET A 58 -4.19 -5.84 8.38
C MET A 58 -3.63 -5.20 9.67
N LYS A 59 -4.10 -5.63 10.85
CA LYS A 59 -3.55 -5.15 12.14
C LYS A 59 -2.07 -5.52 12.27
N ARG A 60 -1.70 -6.76 11.92
CA ARG A 60 -0.30 -7.22 11.93
C ARG A 60 0.55 -6.43 10.94
N ILE A 61 0.06 -6.20 9.72
CA ILE A 61 0.76 -5.42 8.70
C ILE A 61 1.03 -3.99 9.18
N VAL A 62 0.02 -3.31 9.72
CA VAL A 62 0.20 -1.95 10.26
C VAL A 62 1.17 -1.93 11.43
N ALA A 63 1.12 -2.92 12.32
CA ALA A 63 2.08 -3.04 13.41
C ALA A 63 3.52 -3.28 12.93
N MET A 64 3.71 -4.03 11.83
CA MET A 64 5.03 -4.20 11.19
C MET A 64 5.56 -2.88 10.64
N ILE A 65 4.72 -2.12 9.93
CA ILE A 65 5.08 -0.81 9.37
C ILE A 65 5.42 0.18 10.49
N ALA A 66 4.64 0.19 11.58
CA ALA A 66 4.91 1.03 12.74
C ALA A 66 6.26 0.71 13.42
N ARG A 67 6.76 -0.52 13.26
CA ARG A 67 8.10 -0.94 13.71
C ARG A 67 9.20 -0.71 12.67
N GLY A 68 8.89 -0.02 11.58
CA GLY A 68 9.83 0.27 10.49
C GLY A 68 10.14 -0.93 9.57
N LYS A 69 9.37 -2.03 9.67
CA LYS A 69 9.55 -3.17 8.77
C LYS A 69 8.90 -2.88 7.41
N ASN A 70 9.59 -3.29 6.35
CA ASN A 70 9.06 -3.18 4.99
C ASN A 70 7.98 -4.24 4.75
N ALA A 71 6.81 -3.80 4.27
CA ALA A 71 5.67 -4.62 3.91
C ALA A 71 5.18 -4.32 2.48
N SER A 72 6.02 -3.72 1.63
CA SER A 72 5.70 -3.40 0.22
C SER A 72 5.29 -4.62 -0.59
N ASP A 73 5.87 -5.79 -0.29
CA ASP A 73 5.58 -7.04 -1.01
C ASP A 73 4.14 -7.53 -0.83
N LEU A 74 3.42 -6.99 0.17
CA LEU A 74 2.01 -7.30 0.42
C LEU A 74 1.06 -6.37 -0.35
N PHE A 75 1.58 -5.41 -1.10
CA PHE A 75 0.78 -4.37 -1.76
C PHE A 75 -0.35 -4.96 -2.65
N PRO A 76 -0.10 -5.94 -3.54
CA PRO A 76 -1.17 -6.54 -4.34
C PRO A 76 -2.26 -7.20 -3.50
N ALA A 77 -1.89 -7.88 -2.40
CA ALA A 77 -2.84 -8.55 -1.51
C ALA A 77 -3.69 -7.54 -0.72
N VAL A 78 -3.09 -6.42 -0.30
CA VAL A 78 -3.79 -5.35 0.42
C VAL A 78 -4.73 -4.56 -0.51
N VAL A 79 -4.27 -4.23 -1.73
CA VAL A 79 -5.05 -3.44 -2.70
C VAL A 79 -6.35 -4.14 -3.09
N LYS A 80 -6.35 -5.46 -3.29
CA LYS A 80 -7.59 -6.23 -3.54
C LYS A 80 -8.69 -5.98 -2.50
N ASN A 81 -8.30 -5.64 -1.28
CA ASN A 81 -9.19 -5.45 -0.13
C ASN A 81 -9.63 -3.99 0.08
N VAL A 82 -9.24 -3.05 -0.79
CA VAL A 82 -9.65 -1.63 -0.71
C VAL A 82 -11.18 -1.44 -0.77
N ALA A 83 -11.88 -2.32 -1.49
CA ALA A 83 -13.32 -2.30 -1.64
C ALA A 83 -14.06 -3.12 -0.54
N CYS A 84 -13.36 -3.57 0.51
CA CYS A 84 -13.97 -4.35 1.58
C CYS A 84 -15.12 -3.57 2.25
N LYS A 85 -16.19 -4.29 2.60
CA LYS A 85 -17.36 -3.71 3.29
C LYS A 85 -17.08 -3.42 4.76
N ASN A 86 -16.21 -4.20 5.39
CA ASN A 86 -15.81 -3.98 6.76
C ASN A 86 -15.03 -2.66 6.90
N ILE A 87 -15.59 -1.75 7.69
CA ILE A 87 -15.06 -0.39 7.86
C ILE A 87 -13.67 -0.41 8.53
N GLU A 88 -13.43 -1.31 9.47
CA GLU A 88 -12.15 -1.41 10.16
C GLU A 88 -11.04 -1.89 9.22
N VAL A 89 -11.31 -2.94 8.45
CA VAL A 89 -10.38 -3.44 7.41
C VAL A 89 -10.09 -2.31 6.43
N LYS A 90 -11.13 -1.65 5.92
CA LYS A 90 -11.01 -0.54 4.97
C LYS A 90 -10.12 0.58 5.51
N LYS A 91 -10.30 1.00 6.76
CA LYS A 91 -9.45 2.03 7.41
C LYS A 91 -7.98 1.62 7.43
N LEU A 92 -7.68 0.39 7.83
CA LEU A 92 -6.30 -0.11 7.88
C LEU A 92 -5.68 -0.22 6.48
N VAL A 93 -6.48 -0.62 5.48
CA VAL A 93 -6.04 -0.65 4.08
C VAL A 93 -5.65 0.75 3.62
N TYR A 94 -6.46 1.77 3.90
CA TYR A 94 -6.10 3.15 3.54
C TYR A 94 -4.86 3.66 4.27
N VAL A 95 -4.67 3.33 5.56
CA VAL A 95 -3.43 3.65 6.28
C VAL A 95 -2.20 3.03 5.60
N TYR A 96 -2.31 1.77 5.19
CA TYR A 96 -1.25 1.09 4.44
C TYR A 96 -0.97 1.79 3.10
N LEU A 97 -2.01 2.11 2.34
CA LEU A 97 -1.90 2.71 1.01
C LEU A 97 -1.25 4.10 1.06
N VAL A 98 -1.56 4.93 2.06
CA VAL A 98 -0.89 6.23 2.22
C VAL A 98 0.62 6.09 2.32
N ARG A 99 1.11 4.97 2.88
CA ARG A 99 2.55 4.75 3.05
C ARG A 99 3.25 4.26 1.77
N TYR A 100 2.60 3.40 0.99
CA TYR A 100 3.24 2.67 -0.11
C TYR A 100 2.74 3.06 -1.52
N ALA A 101 1.64 3.80 -1.65
CA ALA A 101 1.09 4.14 -2.97
C ALA A 101 2.02 5.06 -3.79
N GLU A 102 2.85 5.87 -3.15
CA GLU A 102 3.89 6.66 -3.84
C GLU A 102 4.99 5.78 -4.43
N GLU A 103 5.33 4.67 -3.76
CA GLU A 103 6.36 3.72 -4.19
C GLU A 103 5.82 2.73 -5.24
N GLN A 104 4.52 2.41 -5.19
CA GLN A 104 3.85 1.41 -6.04
C GLN A 104 2.70 2.03 -6.87
N GLN A 105 3.02 3.09 -7.60
CA GLN A 105 2.02 3.91 -8.32
C GLN A 105 1.23 3.12 -9.36
N ASP A 106 1.89 2.27 -10.16
CA ASP A 106 1.24 1.50 -11.22
C ASP A 106 0.16 0.56 -10.69
N LEU A 107 0.43 -0.12 -9.58
CA LEU A 107 -0.54 -0.99 -8.92
C LEU A 107 -1.64 -0.18 -8.23
N ALA A 108 -1.31 0.98 -7.66
CA ALA A 108 -2.29 1.87 -7.04
C ALA A 108 -3.30 2.42 -8.08
N LEU A 109 -2.83 2.73 -9.28
CA LEU A 109 -3.65 3.21 -10.39
C LEU A 109 -4.78 2.24 -10.76
N LEU A 110 -4.55 0.93 -10.65
CA LEU A 110 -5.59 -0.08 -10.90
C LEU A 110 -6.80 0.07 -9.97
N SER A 111 -6.60 0.72 -8.81
CA SER A 111 -7.65 0.95 -7.80
C SER A 111 -8.11 2.41 -7.72
N ILE A 112 -7.75 3.26 -8.68
CA ILE A 112 -8.10 4.69 -8.65
C ILE A 112 -9.61 4.94 -8.52
N SER A 113 -10.41 4.13 -9.21
CA SER A 113 -11.88 4.22 -9.14
C SER A 113 -12.41 3.93 -7.74
N THR A 114 -11.73 3.08 -6.96
CA THR A 114 -12.12 2.81 -5.58
C THR A 114 -11.72 3.94 -4.65
N PHE A 115 -10.56 4.58 -4.87
CA PHE A 115 -10.18 5.76 -4.11
C PHE A 115 -11.13 6.92 -4.35
N GLN A 116 -11.55 7.13 -5.61
CA GLN A 116 -12.57 8.12 -5.95
C GLN A 116 -13.90 7.88 -5.21
N ARG A 117 -14.35 6.62 -5.12
CA ARG A 117 -15.51 6.28 -4.29
C ARG A 117 -15.25 6.55 -2.80
N GLY A 118 -14.02 6.31 -2.34
CA GLY A 118 -13.57 6.60 -0.97
C GLY A 118 -13.69 8.08 -0.57
N LEU A 119 -13.53 9.01 -1.52
CA LEU A 119 -13.76 10.44 -1.29
C LEU A 119 -15.20 10.78 -0.92
N LYS A 120 -16.16 9.90 -1.24
CA LYS A 120 -17.59 10.07 -0.95
C LYS A 120 -18.07 9.17 0.18
N ASP A 121 -17.16 8.51 0.90
CA ASP A 121 -17.50 7.62 2.01
C ASP A 121 -18.11 8.42 3.17
N PRO A 122 -19.15 7.92 3.86
CA PRO A 122 -19.73 8.61 5.01
C PRO A 122 -18.69 8.85 6.13
N ASN A 123 -17.66 8.01 6.23
CA ASN A 123 -16.61 8.15 7.22
C ASN A 123 -15.54 9.18 6.79
N GLN A 124 -15.42 10.27 7.55
CA GLN A 124 -14.44 11.33 7.29
C GLN A 124 -12.97 10.84 7.25
N LEU A 125 -12.62 9.79 8.00
CA LEU A 125 -11.24 9.27 8.00
C LEU A 125 -10.92 8.55 6.70
N ILE A 126 -11.91 7.87 6.12
CA ILE A 126 -11.76 7.21 4.82
C ILE A 126 -11.67 8.26 3.73
N ARG A 127 -12.53 9.31 3.75
CA ARG A 127 -12.45 10.42 2.79
C ARG A 127 -11.08 11.10 2.82
N ALA A 128 -10.62 11.47 4.01
CA ALA A 128 -9.32 12.11 4.22
C ALA A 128 -8.16 11.21 3.75
N SER A 129 -8.21 9.91 4.04
CA SER A 129 -7.14 8.99 3.63
C SER A 129 -7.15 8.74 2.13
N ALA A 130 -8.33 8.60 1.50
CA ALA A 130 -8.47 8.47 0.06
C ALA A 130 -7.90 9.69 -0.68
N LEU A 131 -8.13 10.91 -0.16
CA LEU A 131 -7.54 12.14 -0.68
C LEU A 131 -6.01 12.11 -0.62
N ARG A 132 -5.44 11.65 0.51
CA ARG A 132 -3.97 11.50 0.66
C ARG A 132 -3.40 10.50 -0.35
N VAL A 133 -4.03 9.33 -0.51
CA VAL A 133 -3.59 8.31 -1.48
C VAL A 133 -3.66 8.83 -2.90
N LEU A 134 -4.74 9.50 -3.28
CA LEU A 134 -4.87 10.09 -4.62
C LEU A 134 -3.80 11.15 -4.88
N SER A 135 -3.46 11.95 -3.87
CA SER A 135 -2.44 13.00 -4.00
C SER A 135 -1.00 12.48 -3.96
N SER A 136 -0.78 11.24 -3.50
CA SER A 136 0.56 10.63 -3.45
C SER A 136 0.96 9.96 -4.76
N ILE A 137 0.00 9.70 -5.66
CA ILE A 137 0.25 9.12 -6.99
C ILE A 137 0.61 10.28 -7.94
N ARG A 138 1.85 10.33 -8.45
CA ARG A 138 2.33 11.47 -9.28
C ARG A 138 2.32 11.14 -10.76
N VAL A 139 1.15 10.76 -11.28
CA VAL A 139 0.97 10.41 -12.70
C VAL A 139 0.08 11.44 -13.38
N THR A 140 0.52 11.98 -14.52
CA THR A 140 -0.15 13.07 -15.25
C THR A 140 -1.62 12.79 -15.57
N ILE A 141 -1.96 11.52 -15.86
CA ILE A 141 -3.33 11.10 -16.19
C ILE A 141 -4.33 11.31 -15.04
N ILE A 142 -3.85 11.38 -13.78
CA ILE A 142 -4.74 11.50 -12.62
C ILE A 142 -4.97 12.94 -12.17
N VAL A 143 -4.25 13.90 -12.76
CA VAL A 143 -4.31 15.32 -12.37
C VAL A 143 -5.75 15.86 -12.41
N PRO A 144 -6.58 15.61 -13.45
CA PRO A 144 -7.96 16.09 -13.45
C PRO A 144 -8.80 15.52 -12.31
N ILE A 145 -8.59 14.25 -11.97
CA ILE A 145 -9.28 13.57 -10.86
C ILE A 145 -8.86 14.18 -9.53
N MET A 146 -7.57 14.42 -9.34
CA MET A 146 -7.03 15.03 -8.14
C MET A 146 -7.55 16.46 -7.94
N MET A 147 -7.62 17.27 -9.00
CA MET A 147 -8.16 18.64 -8.92
C MET A 147 -9.63 18.66 -8.47
N LEU A 148 -10.44 17.74 -9.00
CA LEU A 148 -11.82 17.57 -8.54
C LEU A 148 -11.88 17.12 -7.08
N ALA A 149 -11.04 16.17 -6.68
CA ALA A 149 -10.96 15.69 -5.30
C ALA A 149 -10.57 16.79 -4.31
N ILE A 150 -9.61 17.64 -4.66
CA ILE A 150 -9.19 18.79 -3.83
C ILE A 150 -10.33 19.80 -3.71
N LYS A 151 -11.01 20.11 -4.81
CA LYS A 151 -12.16 21.03 -4.80
C LYS A 151 -13.29 20.51 -3.91
N GLU A 152 -13.66 19.24 -4.04
CA GLU A 152 -14.66 18.59 -3.18
C GLU A 152 -14.21 18.61 -1.71
N ALA A 153 -12.95 18.27 -1.44
CA ALA A 153 -12.39 18.24 -0.09
C ALA A 153 -12.35 19.61 0.59
N ALA A 154 -12.11 20.70 -0.17
CA ALA A 154 -12.14 22.07 0.36
C ALA A 154 -13.54 22.46 0.86
N SER A 155 -14.59 21.91 0.23
CA SER A 155 -15.98 22.07 0.64
C SER A 155 -16.52 20.98 1.57
N ASP A 156 -15.69 20.04 2.04
CA ASP A 156 -16.14 18.93 2.88
C ASP A 156 -16.73 19.44 4.21
N MET A 157 -17.78 18.77 4.70
CA MET A 157 -18.43 19.09 5.98
C MET A 157 -17.47 18.98 7.16
N SER A 158 -16.53 18.03 7.11
CA SER A 158 -15.55 17.79 8.17
C SER A 158 -14.37 18.76 8.09
N PRO A 159 -14.07 19.50 9.17
CA PRO A 159 -12.84 20.29 9.27
C PRO A 159 -11.56 19.45 9.12
N TYR A 160 -11.62 18.15 9.45
CA TYR A 160 -10.47 17.25 9.34
C TYR A 160 -10.12 16.96 7.88
N VAL A 161 -11.12 16.68 7.04
CA VAL A 161 -10.93 16.46 5.60
C VAL A 161 -10.46 17.74 4.93
N ARG A 162 -11.04 18.89 5.30
CA ARG A 162 -10.61 20.21 4.80
C ARG A 162 -9.18 20.56 5.15
N LYS A 163 -8.58 20.01 6.21
CA LYS A 163 -7.15 20.26 6.54
C LYS A 163 -6.21 19.22 5.93
N THR A 164 -6.75 18.19 5.29
CA THR A 164 -5.98 17.03 4.83
C THR A 164 -5.42 17.19 3.41
N TYR A 165 -5.92 18.14 2.62
CA TYR A 165 -5.37 18.35 1.27
C TYR A 165 -3.88 18.75 1.34
N PRO A 166 -3.02 18.21 0.46
CA PRO A 166 -1.62 18.58 0.43
C PRO A 166 -1.47 20.03 -0.06
N THR A 167 -0.78 20.85 0.73
CA THR A 167 -0.42 22.24 0.39
C THR A 167 0.52 22.36 -0.81
N SER A 168 1.06 21.25 -1.33
CA SER A 168 1.94 21.23 -2.50
C SER A 168 1.23 21.27 -3.86
N HIS A 169 -0.10 21.15 -3.89
CA HIS A 169 -0.91 21.12 -5.12
C HIS A 169 -1.96 22.24 -5.17
N THR A 170 -1.68 23.39 -4.53
CA THR A 170 -2.45 24.60 -4.81
C THR A 170 -2.35 24.90 -6.32
N PRO A 171 -3.41 25.43 -6.96
CA PRO A 171 -3.32 25.89 -8.35
C PRO A 171 -2.11 26.80 -8.61
N ASP A 172 -1.66 27.52 -7.58
CA ASP A 172 -0.50 28.40 -7.61
C ASP A 172 0.85 27.66 -7.76
N SER A 173 0.97 26.38 -7.38
CA SER A 173 2.23 25.61 -7.51
C SER A 173 2.43 24.99 -8.91
N LEU A 174 1.37 24.99 -9.72
CA LEU A 174 1.38 24.56 -11.13
C LEU A 174 1.37 25.75 -12.10
N ALA A 175 1.43 26.98 -11.58
CA ALA A 175 1.44 28.23 -12.34
C ALA A 175 2.86 28.79 -12.58
N ILE A 176 3.91 27.96 -12.44
CA ILE A 176 5.29 28.28 -12.82
C ILE A 176 5.79 27.26 -13.83
#